data_AF-A0A3M7FZX7-F1
#
_entry.id   AF-A0A3M7FZX7-F1
#
_cell.length_a   1.000
_cell.length_b   1.000
_cell.length_c   1.000
_cell.angle_alpha   90.00
_cell.angle_beta   90.00
_cell.angle_gamma   90.00
#
_symmetry.space_group_name_H-M   'P 1'
#
loop_
_entity.id
_entity.type
_entity.pdbx_description
1 polymer ?
#
loop_
_entity_poly.entity_id
_entity_poly.type
_entity_poly.pdbx_seq_one_letter_code
_entity_poly.pdbx_strand_id
1 'polypeptide(L)'
;MASPAFWYSPLPQPKTDIRLLSFHHGTQDPDTSTIKLNIESFALQDAPPYAAMSYTWGDPPAQETILIHRCPFPIRWNCWYMLRQLQRHRPYGYFWIDAICINQDDVDEKNCQVQMMGDIYESAECVIACLD
;
A
#
# COMPACT_ATOMS: atom_id res chain seq x y z
N MET A 1 5.99 23.72 11.40
CA MET A 1 7.09 22.73 11.25
C MET A 1 6.67 21.76 10.16
N ALA A 2 7.48 21.56 9.12
CA ALA A 2 7.16 20.60 8.07
C ALA A 2 7.18 19.18 8.66
N SER A 3 6.20 18.35 8.31
CA SER A 3 6.25 16.92 8.65
C SER A 3 7.46 16.29 7.97
N PRO A 4 8.16 15.33 8.62
CA PRO A 4 9.27 14.64 7.99
C PRO A 4 8.80 13.90 6.72
N ALA A 5 9.69 13.79 5.75
CA ALA A 5 9.46 12.96 4.58
C ALA A 5 9.32 11.49 5.01
N PHE A 6 8.47 10.74 4.31
CA PHE A 6 8.37 9.30 4.53
C PHE A 6 9.67 8.61 4.10
N TRP A 7 10.07 7.58 4.85
CA TRP A 7 11.22 6.74 4.55
C TRP A 7 10.87 5.28 4.76
N TYR A 8 11.28 4.42 3.83
CA TYR A 8 11.09 2.98 3.92
C TYR A 8 12.09 2.35 4.89
N SER A 9 11.59 1.66 5.92
CA SER A 9 12.42 0.69 6.63
C SER A 9 12.80 -0.43 5.65
N PRO A 10 14.10 -0.75 5.47
CA PRO A 10 14.54 -1.82 4.58
C PRO A 10 13.84 -3.14 4.92
N LEU A 11 13.45 -3.90 3.90
CA LEU A 11 12.99 -5.27 4.10
C LEU A 11 14.16 -6.13 4.61
N PRO A 12 14.00 -6.84 5.75
CA PRO A 12 15.06 -7.72 6.25
C PRO A 12 15.48 -8.78 5.23
N GLN A 13 14.50 -9.37 4.53
CA GLN A 13 14.73 -10.31 3.44
C GLN A 13 13.90 -9.90 2.21
N PRO A 14 14.42 -9.03 1.31
CA PRO A 14 13.65 -8.47 0.19
C PRO A 14 13.07 -9.49 -0.82
N LYS A 15 13.52 -10.75 -0.75
CA LYS A 15 13.08 -11.86 -1.61
C LYS A 15 11.98 -12.73 -1.00
N THR A 16 11.63 -12.51 0.26
CA THR A 16 10.63 -13.30 1.00
C THR A 16 9.71 -12.43 1.83
N ASP A 17 10.14 -11.24 2.20
CA ASP A 17 9.37 -10.31 3.00
C ASP A 17 8.59 -9.34 2.11
N ILE A 18 7.42 -8.92 2.57
CA ILE A 18 6.54 -7.96 1.93
C ILE A 18 6.15 -6.88 2.94
N ARG A 19 5.73 -5.72 2.44
CA ARG A 19 5.02 -4.73 3.26
C ARG A 19 3.53 -4.84 3.06
N LEU A 20 2.75 -4.73 4.13
CA LEU A 20 1.31 -4.62 4.10
C LEU A 20 0.86 -3.30 4.70
N LEU A 21 -0.22 -2.77 4.15
CA LEU A 21 -0.86 -1.54 4.60
C LEU A 21 -2.08 -1.88 5.45
N SER A 22 -2.33 -1.04 6.45
CA SER A 22 -3.59 -1.04 7.21
C SER A 22 -4.04 0.39 7.44
N PHE A 23 -5.35 0.60 7.59
CA PHE A 23 -5.87 1.91 7.93
C PHE A 23 -5.66 2.20 9.43
N HIS A 24 -5.26 3.43 9.77
CA HIS A 24 -5.05 3.81 11.17
C HIS A 24 -6.32 3.64 12.02
N HIS A 25 -6.21 3.00 13.18
CA HIS A 25 -7.33 2.80 14.11
C HIS A 25 -7.93 4.15 14.54
N GLY A 26 -9.26 4.26 14.58
CA GLY A 26 -9.96 5.51 14.92
C GLY A 26 -10.27 6.45 13.74
N THR A 27 -9.88 6.12 12.51
CA THR A 27 -10.48 6.75 11.31
C THR A 27 -11.87 6.16 11.06
N GLN A 28 -12.81 6.45 11.98
CA GLN A 28 -14.22 6.10 11.85
C GLN A 28 -15.03 7.15 11.10
N ASP A 29 -14.43 8.31 10.82
CA ASP A 29 -15.06 9.36 10.03
C ASP A 29 -14.69 9.19 8.55
N PRO A 30 -15.58 8.61 7.72
CA PRO A 30 -15.36 8.51 6.27
C PRO A 30 -15.22 9.88 5.59
N ASP A 31 -15.63 10.97 6.25
CA ASP A 31 -15.51 12.34 5.74
C ASP A 31 -14.19 13.02 6.14
N THR A 32 -13.29 12.33 6.86
CA THR A 32 -11.93 12.87 7.03
C THR A 32 -11.23 13.01 5.68
N SER A 33 -10.81 14.24 5.37
CA SER A 33 -10.25 14.64 4.08
C SER A 33 -8.92 13.97 3.71
N THR A 34 -8.27 13.27 4.65
CA THR A 34 -6.95 12.66 4.43
C THR A 34 -6.90 11.21 4.89
N ILE A 35 -6.52 10.32 3.98
CA ILE A 35 -6.31 8.89 4.25
C ILE A 35 -5.06 8.72 5.10
N LYS A 36 -5.15 7.91 6.17
CA LYS A 36 -4.05 7.64 7.10
C LYS A 36 -3.81 6.13 7.18
N LEU A 37 -2.61 5.72 6.82
CA LEU A 37 -2.19 4.32 6.77
C LEU A 37 -1.03 4.05 7.73
N ASN A 38 -0.94 2.79 8.14
CA ASN A 38 0.26 2.18 8.67
C ASN A 38 0.87 1.29 7.58
N ILE A 39 2.19 1.06 7.68
CA ILE A 39 2.91 0.13 6.82
C ILE A 39 3.81 -0.76 7.68
N GLU A 40 3.68 -2.07 7.52
CA GLU A 40 4.36 -3.07 8.35
C GLU A 40 4.96 -4.16 7.46
N SER A 41 6.12 -4.71 7.84
CA SER A 41 6.79 -5.77 7.09
C SER A 41 6.48 -7.15 7.68
N PHE A 42 6.25 -8.12 6.80
CA PHE A 42 5.97 -9.52 7.15
C PHE A 42 6.75 -10.45 6.22
N ALA A 43 7.20 -11.61 6.71
CA ALA A 43 7.56 -12.70 5.81
C ALA A 43 6.30 -13.15 5.08
N LEU A 44 6.34 -13.32 3.75
CA LEU A 44 5.16 -13.66 2.92
C LEU A 44 4.43 -14.91 3.44
N GLN A 45 5.19 -15.92 3.83
CA GLN A 45 4.68 -17.19 4.37
C GLN A 45 3.94 -17.06 5.72
N ASP A 46 4.26 -16.01 6.48
CA ASP A 46 3.73 -15.72 7.82
C ASP A 46 2.86 -14.45 7.82
N ALA A 47 2.50 -13.96 6.63
CA ALA A 47 1.74 -12.73 6.48
C ALA A 47 0.31 -12.93 7.02
N PRO A 48 -0.25 -11.92 7.73
CA PRO A 48 -1.66 -11.95 8.10
C PRO A 48 -2.52 -11.91 6.83
N PRO A 49 -3.79 -12.35 6.90
CA PRO A 49 -4.69 -12.28 5.76
C PRO A 49 -4.79 -10.87 5.17
N TYR A 50 -4.66 -10.78 3.84
CA TYR A 50 -4.65 -9.51 3.13
C TYR A 50 -5.30 -9.61 1.75
N ALA A 51 -5.76 -8.47 1.25
CA ALA A 51 -6.18 -8.31 -0.14
C ALA A 51 -5.06 -7.70 -0.98
N ALA A 52 -4.86 -8.20 -2.20
CA ALA A 52 -3.97 -7.57 -3.17
C ALA A 52 -4.77 -6.62 -4.08
N MET A 53 -4.17 -5.47 -4.41
CA MET A 53 -4.81 -4.46 -5.23
C MET A 53 -4.29 -4.49 -6.65
N SER A 54 -5.22 -4.55 -7.61
CA SER A 54 -4.91 -4.45 -9.04
C SER A 54 -5.59 -3.22 -9.62
N TYR A 55 -4.82 -2.31 -10.18
CA TYR A 55 -5.32 -1.09 -10.80
C TYR A 55 -4.39 -0.67 -11.93
N THR A 56 -4.89 0.13 -12.86
CA THR A 56 -4.11 0.64 -13.99
C THR A 56 -3.01 1.58 -13.49
N TRP A 57 -1.81 1.52 -14.05
CA TRP A 57 -0.83 2.58 -13.82
C TRP A 57 -1.13 3.75 -14.76
N GLY A 58 -2.25 4.44 -14.53
CA GLY A 58 -2.72 5.53 -15.41
C GLY A 58 -1.82 6.77 -15.40
N ASP A 59 -1.97 7.59 -16.45
CA ASP A 59 -1.58 9.00 -16.49
C ASP A 59 -2.76 9.81 -15.93
N PRO A 60 -2.58 10.74 -14.96
CA PRO A 60 -1.47 11.70 -14.81
C PRO A 60 -0.50 11.40 -13.64
N PRO A 61 0.51 12.27 -13.36
CA PRO A 61 1.41 12.11 -12.20
C PRO A 61 0.69 12.08 -10.85
N ALA A 62 1.43 11.74 -9.79
CA ALA A 62 0.93 11.77 -8.41
C ALA A 62 0.34 13.15 -8.08
N GLN A 63 -0.94 13.18 -7.73
CA GLN A 63 -1.72 14.40 -7.50
C GLN A 63 -2.32 14.45 -6.11
N GLU A 64 -2.36 13.32 -5.41
CA GLU A 64 -3.00 13.20 -4.10
C GLU A 64 -1.97 12.87 -3.02
N THR A 65 -2.26 13.26 -1.78
CA THR A 65 -1.38 13.00 -0.64
C THR A 65 -2.13 12.24 0.43
N ILE A 66 -1.55 11.10 0.83
CA ILE A 66 -1.96 10.35 2.00
C ILE A 66 -0.91 10.51 3.11
N LEU A 67 -1.23 10.03 4.32
CA LEU A 67 -0.28 10.00 5.42
C LEU A 67 0.07 8.56 5.77
N ILE A 68 1.36 8.22 5.72
CA ILE A 68 1.89 6.96 6.23
C ILE A 68 2.71 7.27 7.46
N HIS A 69 2.32 6.74 8.62
CA HIS A 69 2.95 7.08 9.92
C HIS A 69 3.08 8.60 10.16
N ARG A 70 2.08 9.39 9.73
CA ARG A 70 2.03 10.87 9.79
C ARG A 70 2.99 11.61 8.84
N CYS A 71 3.74 10.88 8.01
CA CYS A 71 4.55 11.45 6.95
C CYS A 71 3.72 11.57 5.65
N PRO A 72 3.76 12.71 4.96
CA PRO A 72 3.15 12.86 3.64
C PRO A 72 3.73 11.86 2.64
N PHE A 73 2.86 11.18 1.91
CA PHE A 73 3.23 10.24 0.84
C PHE A 73 2.37 10.54 -0.40
N PRO A 74 2.99 10.98 -1.52
CA PRO A 74 2.26 11.29 -2.74
C PRO A 74 1.86 10.01 -3.48
N ILE A 75 0.62 9.97 -3.96
CA ILE A 75 0.09 8.86 -4.77
C ILE A 75 -0.68 9.36 -6.00
N ARG A 76 -0.86 8.47 -6.97
CA ARG A 76 -1.70 8.72 -8.14
C ARG A 76 -3.18 8.76 -7.76
N TRP A 77 -3.96 9.48 -8.55
CA TRP A 77 -5.39 9.66 -8.33
C TRP A 77 -6.15 8.33 -8.22
N ASN A 78 -5.89 7.38 -9.12
CA ASN A 78 -6.58 6.09 -9.13
C ASN A 78 -6.26 5.22 -7.90
N CYS A 79 -5.01 5.21 -7.44
CA CYS A 79 -4.61 4.61 -6.19
C CYS A 79 -5.32 5.27 -4.99
N TRP A 80 -5.40 6.61 -4.99
CA TRP A 80 -6.14 7.36 -3.97
C TRP A 80 -7.64 7.03 -3.98
N TYR A 81 -8.25 7.00 -5.16
CA TYR A 81 -9.66 6.68 -5.34
C TYR A 81 -9.97 5.28 -4.84
N MET A 82 -9.15 4.29 -5.21
CA MET A 82 -9.26 2.92 -4.72
C MET A 82 -9.13 2.86 -3.19
N LEU A 83 -8.13 3.54 -2.61
CA LEU A 83 -7.97 3.62 -1.15
C LEU A 83 -9.19 4.27 -0.48
N ARG A 84 -9.84 5.25 -1.11
CA ARG A 84 -11.11 5.82 -0.60
C ARG A 84 -12.25 4.80 -0.60
N GLN A 85 -12.39 4.02 -1.67
CA GLN A 85 -13.40 2.95 -1.69
C GLN A 85 -13.12 1.91 -0.61
N LEU A 86 -11.86 1.47 -0.47
CA LEU A 86 -11.45 0.54 0.59
C LEU A 86 -11.70 1.11 1.99
N GLN A 87 -11.44 2.39 2.21
CA GLN A 87 -11.66 3.05 3.50
C GLN A 87 -13.15 3.11 3.87
N ARG A 88 -14.01 3.30 2.88
CA ARG A 88 -15.47 3.37 3.06
C ARG A 88 -16.08 2.00 3.35
N HIS A 89 -15.60 0.95 2.69
CA HIS A 89 -16.17 -0.39 2.80
C HIS A 89 -15.47 -1.29 3.83
N ARG A 90 -14.21 -0.98 4.18
CA ARG A 90 -13.36 -1.70 5.16
C ARG A 90 -13.44 -3.24 5.07
N PRO A 91 -13.31 -3.84 3.87
CA PRO A 91 -13.50 -5.29 3.74
C PRO A 91 -12.37 -6.11 4.39
N TYR A 92 -11.16 -5.53 4.58
CA TYR A 92 -9.98 -6.25 5.06
C TYR A 92 -9.19 -5.44 6.11
N GLY A 93 -8.45 -6.15 6.97
CA GLY A 93 -7.52 -5.56 7.94
C GLY A 93 -6.23 -5.09 7.29
N TYR A 94 -5.65 -5.93 6.44
CA TYR A 94 -4.44 -5.64 5.66
C TYR A 94 -4.69 -5.67 4.16
N PHE A 95 -3.90 -4.89 3.44
CA PHE A 95 -3.90 -4.91 1.97
C PHE A 95 -2.53 -4.57 1.40
N TRP A 96 -2.28 -5.02 0.18
CA TRP A 96 -1.05 -4.82 -0.55
C TRP A 96 -1.29 -3.98 -1.82
N ILE A 97 -0.50 -2.92 -1.97
CA ILE A 97 -0.50 -2.03 -3.15
C ILE A 97 0.94 -1.90 -3.62
N ASP A 98 1.26 -2.38 -4.82
CA ASP A 98 2.62 -2.36 -5.38
C ASP A 98 3.27 -0.97 -5.36
N ALA A 99 2.55 0.09 -5.72
CA ALA A 99 3.10 1.45 -5.74
C ALA A 99 3.47 2.02 -4.35
N ILE A 100 3.04 1.38 -3.25
CA ILE A 100 3.27 1.85 -1.87
C ILE A 100 4.04 0.81 -1.05
N CYS A 101 3.75 -0.48 -1.22
CA CYS A 101 4.41 -1.55 -0.46
C CYS A 101 5.85 -1.79 -0.94
N ILE A 102 6.12 -1.51 -2.22
CA ILE A 102 7.45 -1.61 -2.83
C ILE A 102 8.11 -0.23 -2.80
N ASN A 103 9.34 -0.15 -2.32
CA ASN A 103 10.14 1.06 -2.43
C ASN A 103 10.55 1.28 -3.90
N GLN A 104 9.83 2.17 -4.59
CA GLN A 104 10.02 2.43 -6.02
C GLN A 104 11.38 3.07 -6.35
N ASP A 105 12.03 3.71 -5.37
CA ASP A 105 13.33 4.37 -5.49
C ASP A 105 14.52 3.43 -5.25
N ASP A 106 14.28 2.24 -4.68
CA ASP A 106 15.29 1.19 -4.50
C ASP A 106 15.16 0.14 -5.60
N VAL A 107 16.09 0.17 -6.56
CA VAL A 107 16.06 -0.71 -7.74
C VAL A 107 16.21 -2.18 -7.35
N ASP A 108 17.03 -2.49 -6.35
CA ASP A 108 17.30 -3.87 -5.94
C ASP A 108 16.09 -4.46 -5.21
N GLU A 109 15.50 -3.69 -4.27
CA GLU A 109 14.26 -4.06 -3.60
C GLU A 109 13.13 -4.23 -4.61
N LYS A 110 12.94 -3.25 -5.51
CA LYS A 110 11.88 -3.29 -6.53
C LYS A 110 12.01 -4.51 -7.42
N ASN A 111 13.21 -4.84 -7.88
CA ASN A 111 13.42 -6.02 -8.71
C ASN A 111 13.06 -7.31 -7.98
N CYS A 112 13.42 -7.43 -6.70
CA CYS A 112 13.04 -8.60 -5.88
C CYS A 112 11.52 -8.69 -5.71
N GLN A 113 10.86 -7.58 -5.35
CA GLN A 113 9.41 -7.56 -5.11
C GLN A 113 8.61 -7.80 -6.40
N VAL A 114 9.06 -7.29 -7.55
CA VAL A 114 8.44 -7.55 -8.86
C VAL A 114 8.50 -9.05 -9.21
N GLN A 115 9.62 -9.71 -8.91
CA GLN A 115 9.74 -11.16 -9.11
C GLN A 115 8.79 -11.96 -8.20
N MET A 116 8.49 -11.44 -7.01
CA MET A 116 7.57 -12.06 -6.05
C MET A 116 6.08 -11.80 -6.35
N MET A 117 5.74 -10.93 -7.30
CA MET A 117 4.33 -10.53 -7.50
C MET A 117 3.41 -11.73 -7.74
N GLY A 118 3.86 -12.77 -8.45
CA GLY A 118 3.07 -14.00 -8.61
C GLY A 118 2.65 -14.60 -7.27
N ASP A 119 3.63 -14.84 -6.40
CA ASP A 119 3.41 -15.45 -5.08
C ASP A 119 2.59 -14.55 -4.15
N ILE A 120 2.79 -13.22 -4.22
CA ILE A 120 2.03 -12.23 -3.43
C ILE A 120 0.56 -12.27 -3.83
N TYR A 121 0.26 -12.24 -5.13
CA TYR A 121 -1.13 -12.28 -5.59
C TYR A 121 -1.78 -13.64 -5.33
N GLU A 122 -1.03 -14.74 -5.45
CA GLU A 122 -1.51 -16.09 -5.14
C GLU A 122 -1.81 -16.27 -3.64
N SER A 123 -1.03 -15.64 -2.76
CA SER A 123 -1.19 -15.74 -1.31
C SER A 123 -2.25 -14.81 -0.73
N ALA A 124 -2.78 -13.86 -1.51
CA ALA A 124 -3.82 -12.94 -1.06
C ALA A 124 -5.17 -13.66 -0.94
N GLU A 125 -5.99 -13.28 0.05
CA GLU A 125 -7.35 -13.83 0.20
C GLU A 125 -8.25 -13.49 -1.00
N CYS A 126 -8.01 -12.32 -1.59
CA CYS A 126 -8.65 -11.90 -2.81
C CYS A 126 -7.81 -10.85 -3.53
N VAL A 127 -8.16 -10.62 -4.79
CA VAL A 127 -7.65 -9.52 -5.59
C VAL A 127 -8.79 -8.55 -5.85
N ILE A 128 -8.60 -7.29 -5.45
CA ILE A 128 -9.55 -6.22 -5.73
C ILE A 128 -9.07 -5.48 -6.97
N ALA A 129 -9.82 -5.61 -8.05
CA ALA A 129 -9.60 -4.84 -9.26
C ALA A 129 -10.32 -3.50 -9.16
N CYS A 130 -9.58 -2.39 -9.26
CA CYS A 130 -10.15 -1.08 -9.48
C CYS A 130 -10.09 -0.76 -10.97
N LEU A 131 -11.26 -0.75 -11.61
CA LEU A 131 -11.42 -0.34 -13.00
C LEU A 131 -11.91 1.11 -13.02
N ASP A 132 -11.17 1.94 -13.75
CA ASP A 132 -11.47 3.33 -14.06
C ASP A 132 -12.45 3.49 -15.24
#